data_AF-A0A8T3KSS5-F1
#
_entry.id   AF-A0A8T3KSS5-F1
#
_cell.length_a   1.000
_cell.length_b   1.000
_cell.length_c   1.000
_cell.angle_alpha   90.00
_cell.angle_beta   90.00
_cell.angle_gamma   90.00
#
_symmetry.space_group_name_H-M   'P 1'
#
loop_
_entity.id
_entity.type
_entity.pdbx_description
1 polymer ?
#
loop_
_entity_poly.entity_id
_entity_poly.type
_entity_poly.pdbx_seq_one_letter_code
_entity_poly.pdbx_strand_id
1 'polypeptide(L)'
;MKDYKEAKRAIEVSVGESVRILREFQELSQNELANLTGIPQSTISAIENNRIQLGVERAKVLARALSCHPAVLVFPGWDIEQESAA
;
A
#
# COMPACT_ATOMS: atom_id res chain seq x y z
N MET A 1 -7.07 0.74 -31.52
CA MET A 1 -7.75 0.44 -30.25
C MET A 1 -9.11 -0.27 -30.43
N LYS A 2 -9.39 -0.95 -31.56
CA LYS A 2 -10.71 -1.61 -31.76
C LYS A 2 -10.87 -2.94 -31.01
N ASP A 3 -9.76 -3.51 -30.51
CA ASP A 3 -9.74 -4.83 -29.86
C ASP A 3 -9.21 -4.79 -28.42
N TYR A 4 -9.18 -3.61 -27.78
CA TYR A 4 -8.86 -3.52 -26.36
C TYR A 4 -9.98 -4.15 -25.55
N LYS A 5 -9.62 -5.15 -24.72
CA LYS A 5 -10.53 -5.80 -23.79
C LYS A 5 -9.91 -5.71 -22.41
N GLU A 6 -10.56 -4.96 -21.53
CA GLU A 6 -10.11 -4.80 -20.16
C GLU A 6 -10.06 -6.18 -19.47
N ALA A 7 -8.96 -6.43 -18.76
CA ALA A 7 -8.84 -7.62 -17.93
C ALA A 7 -9.75 -7.48 -16.71
N LYS A 8 -10.51 -8.53 -16.38
CA LYS A 8 -11.31 -8.54 -15.16
C LYS A 8 -10.39 -8.48 -13.93
N ARG A 9 -10.62 -7.50 -13.07
CA ARG A 9 -9.92 -7.38 -11.78
C ARG A 9 -10.26 -8.59 -10.90
N ALA A 10 -9.26 -9.35 -10.50
CA ALA A 10 -9.45 -10.60 -9.75
C ALA A 10 -9.67 -10.35 -8.25
N ILE A 11 -9.01 -9.34 -7.69
CA ILE A 11 -9.09 -8.95 -6.28
C ILE A 11 -9.02 -7.43 -6.14
N GLU A 12 -9.81 -6.90 -5.21
CA GLU A 12 -9.64 -5.56 -4.69
C GLU A 12 -8.54 -5.60 -3.62
N VAL A 13 -7.63 -4.62 -3.65
CA VAL A 13 -6.51 -4.54 -2.71
C VAL A 13 -6.65 -3.23 -1.96
N SER A 14 -6.76 -3.30 -0.64
CA SER A 14 -6.77 -2.12 0.22
C SER A 14 -5.37 -1.52 0.37
N VAL A 15 -5.30 -0.28 0.86
CA VAL A 15 -4.02 0.39 1.17
C VAL A 15 -3.22 -0.41 2.22
N GLY A 16 -3.88 -0.94 3.25
CA GLY A 16 -3.26 -1.79 4.25
C GLY A 16 -2.68 -3.08 3.66
N GLU A 17 -3.42 -3.73 2.78
CA GLU A 17 -2.94 -4.93 2.08
C GLU A 17 -1.77 -4.60 1.14
N SER A 18 -1.77 -3.46 0.45
CA SER A 18 -0.63 -3.04 -0.38
C SER A 18 0.67 -2.94 0.42
N VAL A 19 0.60 -2.33 1.61
CA VAL A 19 1.74 -2.27 2.54
C VAL A 19 2.19 -3.68 2.97
N ARG A 20 1.25 -4.55 3.35
CA ARG A 20 1.56 -5.93 3.74
C ARG A 20 2.21 -6.71 2.60
N ILE A 21 1.62 -6.66 1.41
CA ILE A 21 2.11 -7.38 0.22
C ILE A 21 3.54 -6.95 -0.09
N LEU A 22 3.82 -5.65 -0.13
CA LEU A 22 5.18 -5.17 -0.42
C LEU A 22 6.18 -5.50 0.69
N ARG A 23 5.76 -5.47 1.96
CA ARG A 23 6.59 -5.90 3.09
C ARG A 23 6.96 -7.38 2.96
N GLU A 24 5.97 -8.24 2.75
CA GLU A 24 6.17 -9.69 2.67
C GLU A 24 6.92 -10.12 1.40
N PHE A 25 6.72 -9.40 0.30
CA PHE A 25 7.51 -9.59 -0.93
C PHE A 25 9.00 -9.31 -0.72
N GLN A 26 9.35 -8.49 0.27
CA GLN A 26 10.72 -8.20 0.69
C GLN A 26 11.17 -9.04 1.88
N GLU A 27 10.39 -10.07 2.27
CA GLU A 27 10.67 -10.98 3.38
C GLU A 27 10.83 -10.29 4.75
N LEU A 28 10.32 -9.05 4.89
CA LEU A 28 10.39 -8.30 6.13
C LEU A 28 9.28 -8.71 7.09
N SER A 29 9.59 -8.88 8.36
CA SER A 29 8.60 -8.86 9.44
C SER A 29 8.11 -7.44 9.73
N GLN A 30 6.98 -7.31 10.43
CA GLN A 30 6.50 -6.00 10.86
C GLN A 30 7.47 -5.30 11.82
N ASN A 31 8.25 -6.06 12.61
CA ASN A 31 9.28 -5.50 13.49
C ASN A 31 10.48 -4.98 12.68
N GLU A 32 10.90 -5.68 11.64
CA GLU A 32 11.98 -5.19 10.77
C GLU A 32 11.56 -3.93 10.02
N LEU A 33 10.33 -3.89 9.48
CA LEU A 33 9.81 -2.68 8.87
C LEU A 33 9.68 -1.54 9.88
N ALA A 34 9.31 -1.83 11.13
CA ALA A 34 9.28 -0.84 12.21
C ALA A 34 10.67 -0.24 12.45
N ASN A 35 11.71 -1.08 12.51
CA ASN A 35 13.10 -0.64 12.68
C ASN A 35 13.58 0.22 11.50
N LEU A 36 13.24 -0.15 10.26
CA LEU A 36 13.62 0.60 9.06
C LEU A 36 12.94 1.97 8.95
N THR A 37 11.72 2.09 9.45
CA THR A 37 10.86 3.26 9.25
C THR A 37 10.80 4.19 10.46
N GLY A 38 11.16 3.69 11.65
CA GLY A 38 10.88 4.35 12.93
C GLY A 38 9.39 4.40 13.28
N ILE A 39 8.51 3.73 12.52
CA ILE A 39 7.08 3.62 12.83
C ILE A 39 6.88 2.46 13.81
N PRO A 40 6.15 2.63 14.92
CA PRO A 40 5.91 1.54 15.85
C PRO A 40 5.29 0.32 15.15
N GLN A 41 5.74 -0.89 15.48
CA GLN A 41 5.20 -2.13 14.87
C GLN A 41 3.68 -2.23 15.05
N SER A 42 3.14 -1.79 16.19
CA SER A 42 1.69 -1.74 16.42
C SER A 42 0.96 -0.81 15.45
N THR A 43 1.60 0.28 15.03
CA THR A 43 1.07 1.20 14.00
C THR A 43 1.13 0.58 12.62
N ILE A 44 2.22 -0.11 12.28
CA ILE A 44 2.32 -0.88 11.02
C ILE A 44 1.21 -1.95 10.97
N SER A 45 1.04 -2.71 12.04
CA SER A 45 -0.04 -3.70 12.15
C SER A 45 -1.42 -3.05 12.00
N ALA A 46 -1.66 -1.90 12.63
CA ALA A 46 -2.92 -1.19 12.49
C ALA A 46 -3.16 -0.69 11.05
N ILE A 47 -2.13 -0.25 10.34
CA ILE A 47 -2.20 0.13 8.92
C ILE A 47 -2.50 -1.10 8.06
N GLU A 48 -1.74 -2.19 8.21
CA GLU A 48 -1.92 -3.42 7.42
C GLU A 48 -3.30 -4.06 7.60
N ASN A 49 -3.91 -3.90 8.76
CA ASN A 49 -5.26 -4.40 9.05
C ASN A 49 -6.36 -3.33 8.84
N ASN A 50 -6.06 -2.23 8.12
CA ASN A 50 -7.01 -1.15 7.80
C ASN A 50 -7.68 -0.50 9.03
N ARG A 51 -7.07 -0.57 10.21
CA ARG A 51 -7.57 0.05 11.45
C ARG A 51 -7.19 1.53 11.57
N ILE A 52 -6.14 1.94 10.86
CA ILE A 52 -5.68 3.33 10.79
C ILE A 52 -5.45 3.68 9.32
N GLN A 53 -5.93 4.85 8.90
CA GLN A 53 -5.66 5.37 7.56
C GLN A 53 -4.18 5.73 7.38
N LEU A 54 -3.62 5.37 6.22
CA LEU A 54 -2.26 5.71 5.86
C LEU A 54 -2.17 7.15 5.36
N GLY A 55 -1.75 8.07 6.23
CA GLY A 55 -1.49 9.46 5.85
C GLY A 55 -0.26 9.61 4.95
N VAL A 56 -0.21 10.71 4.19
CA VAL A 56 0.83 11.02 3.19
C VAL A 56 2.25 10.94 3.75
N GLU A 57 2.49 11.45 4.96
CA GLU A 57 3.84 11.43 5.56
C GLU A 57 4.31 10.01 5.89
N ARG A 58 3.42 9.18 6.44
CA ARG A 58 3.72 7.76 6.69
C ARG A 58 3.87 6.98 5.38
N ALA A 59 3.08 7.30 4.35
CA ALA A 59 3.22 6.70 3.04
C ALA A 59 4.60 6.98 2.44
N LYS A 60 5.11 8.22 2.54
CA LYS A 60 6.48 8.57 2.09
C LYS A 60 7.55 7.79 2.85
N VAL A 61 7.40 7.63 4.17
CA VAL A 61 8.37 6.87 4.99
C VAL A 61 8.36 5.38 4.62
N LEU A 62 7.18 4.76 4.57
CA LEU A 62 7.03 3.36 4.18
C LEU A 62 7.54 3.11 2.76
N ALA A 63 7.21 3.99 1.82
CA ALA A 63 7.64 3.85 0.43
C ALA A 63 9.16 3.89 0.27
N ARG A 64 9.85 4.73 1.04
CA ARG A 64 11.32 4.72 1.06
C ARG A 64 11.88 3.42 1.63
N ALA A 65 11.33 2.93 2.74
CA ALA A 65 11.78 1.68 3.34
C ALA A 65 11.51 0.45 2.45
N LEU A 66 10.39 0.47 1.73
CA LEU A 66 9.97 -0.58 0.81
C LEU A 66 10.46 -0.34 -0.64
N SER A 67 11.36 0.62 -0.86
CA SER A 67 11.93 0.94 -2.19
C SER A 67 10.89 1.08 -3.32
N CYS A 68 9.76 1.71 -3.03
CA CYS A 68 8.67 1.95 -3.98
C CYS A 68 8.26 3.42 -4.03
N HIS A 69 7.46 3.80 -5.03
CA HIS A 69 6.86 5.12 -5.06
C HIS A 69 5.63 5.18 -4.13
N PRO A 70 5.39 6.26 -3.36
CA PRO A 70 4.26 6.33 -2.41
C PRO A 70 2.90 6.01 -3.03
N ALA A 71 2.69 6.38 -4.29
CA ALA A 71 1.47 6.09 -5.04
C ALA A 71 1.13 4.59 -5.11
N VAL A 72 2.14 3.72 -5.10
CA VAL A 72 1.94 2.26 -5.11
C VAL A 72 1.25 1.78 -3.83
N LEU A 73 1.53 2.44 -2.70
CA LEU A 73 0.92 2.10 -1.41
C LEU A 73 -0.49 2.66 -1.28
N VAL A 74 -0.68 3.93 -1.64
CA VAL A 74 -1.94 4.65 -1.39
C VAL A 74 -2.96 4.51 -2.51
N PHE A 75 -2.56 4.01 -3.69
CA PHE A 75 -3.46 3.80 -4.83
C PHE A 75 -3.32 2.40 -5.47
N PRO A 76 -3.49 1.30 -4.72
CA PRO A 76 -3.35 -0.09 -5.22
C PRO A 76 -4.44 -0.52 -6.23
N GLY A 77 -5.26 0.43 -6.69
CA GLY A 77 -6.42 0.20 -7.51
C GLY A 77 -6.93 1.41 -8.24
N TRP A 78 -6.05 2.39 -8.52
CA TRP A 78 -6.46 3.63 -9.16
C TRP A 78 -7.08 3.36 -10.52
N ASP A 79 -8.27 3.87 -10.71
CA ASP A 79 -8.97 3.92 -11.98
C ASP A 79 -9.25 5.40 -12.27
N ILE A 80 -8.82 5.87 -13.44
CA ILE A 80 -8.93 7.27 -13.87
C ILE A 80 -10.38 7.60 -14.23
N GLU A 81 -11.18 6.61 -14.65
CA GLU A 81 -12.58 6.80 -15.02
C GLU A 81 -13.52 6.71 -13.80
N GLN A 82 -13.08 6.07 -12.71
CA GLN A 82 -13.76 6.17 -11.42
C GLN A 82 -13.19 7.35 -10.63
N GLU A 83 -13.87 8.48 -10.72
CA GLU A 83 -13.58 9.68 -9.92
C GLU A 83 -13.85 9.38 -8.43
N SER A 84 -12.91 8.71 -7.76
CA SER A 84 -12.97 8.49 -6.31
C SER A 84 -12.33 9.70 -5.63
N ALA A 85 -13.09 10.79 -5.60
CA ALA A 85 -12.86 11.85 -4.62
C ALA A 85 -13.27 11.32 -3.24
N ALA A 86 -12.46 11.66 -2.24
CA ALA A 86 -12.67 11.35 -0.83
C ALA A 86 -14.05 11.76 -0.30
#